data_AF-A0A1L6JCH7-F1
#
_entry.id   AF-A0A1L6JCH7-F1
#
_cell.length_a   1.000
_cell.length_b   1.000
_cell.length_c   1.000
_cell.angle_alpha   90.00
_cell.angle_beta   90.00
_cell.angle_gamma   90.00
#
_symmetry.space_group_name_H-M   'P 1'
#
loop_
_entity.id
_entity.type
_entity.pdbx_description
1 polymer ?
#
loop_
_entity_poly.entity_id
_entity_poly.type
_entity_poly.pdbx_seq_one_letter_code
_entity_poly.pdbx_strand_id
1 'polypeptide(L)'
;MDAATILATLVSGSVIGLILGLVGGGGSILAVPLLIYVVGVGSPHAAIGTAAVAVTVNALASLIGHARAGRVKWRCAGVFAVSGMVGAALGAELGKAFDGKRLLALFGALMIGVGLSMLRKRGKAEVPNVRLTRDSAATLLPRLIPIGLGVGMAAGFFGIGGGFLIVPGLTLATAMPLPFAIGTSLVVVSALGLTTATSYAASGLVDWGMTALLVTGGIGGTITGIKLGKVVGSRKGVLEKGFAAVVIAVGGYVTATSI
;
A
#
# COMPACT_ATOMS: atom_id res chain seq x y z
N MET A 1 0.90 17.46 21.17
CA MET A 1 0.20 17.67 19.89
C MET A 1 -0.92 18.66 20.14
N ASP A 2 -1.00 19.71 19.33
CA ASP A 2 -2.10 20.66 19.32
C ASP A 2 -3.36 20.05 18.69
N ALA A 3 -4.54 20.63 18.98
CA ALA A 3 -5.82 20.09 18.54
C ALA A 3 -5.94 20.03 17.00
N ALA A 4 -5.30 20.96 16.28
CA ALA A 4 -5.30 20.97 14.82
C ALA A 4 -4.55 19.78 14.24
N THR A 5 -3.36 19.45 14.76
CA THR A 5 -2.59 18.26 14.34
C THR A 5 -3.34 16.96 14.65
N ILE A 6 -4.02 16.87 15.79
CA ILE A 6 -4.82 15.68 16.15
C ILE A 6 -5.96 15.49 15.13
N LEU A 7 -6.70 16.55 14.83
CA LEU A 7 -7.79 16.52 13.86
C LEU A 7 -7.29 16.18 12.45
N ALA A 8 -6.19 16.83 12.01
CA ALA A 8 -5.56 16.56 10.73
C ALA A 8 -5.11 15.10 10.60
N THR A 9 -4.55 14.52 11.66
CA THR A 9 -4.10 13.11 11.69
C THR A 9 -5.29 12.15 11.61
N LEU A 10 -6.38 12.42 12.34
CA LEU A 10 -7.59 11.60 12.30
C LEU A 10 -8.28 11.65 10.93
N VAL A 11 -8.39 12.84 10.35
CA VAL A 11 -8.96 13.04 9.01
C VAL A 11 -8.09 12.33 7.95
N SER A 12 -6.77 12.52 8.02
CA SER A 12 -5.83 11.85 7.12
C SER A 12 -5.94 10.33 7.23
N GLY A 13 -5.96 9.79 8.46
CA GLY A 13 -6.21 8.37 8.70
C GLY A 13 -7.51 7.89 8.09
N SER A 14 -8.60 8.65 8.29
CA SER A 14 -9.92 8.34 7.73
C SER A 14 -9.93 8.33 6.20
N VAL A 15 -9.26 9.27 5.55
CA VAL A 15 -9.11 9.32 4.09
C VAL A 15 -8.31 8.13 3.58
N ILE A 16 -7.17 7.83 4.21
CA ILE A 16 -6.33 6.68 3.86
C ILE A 16 -7.13 5.38 4.00
N GLY A 17 -7.82 5.20 5.13
CA GLY A 17 -8.67 4.05 5.40
C GLY A 17 -9.82 3.93 4.42
N LEU A 18 -10.50 5.02 4.09
CA LEU A 18 -11.59 5.05 3.12
C LEU A 18 -11.11 4.59 1.74
N ILE A 19 -9.97 5.11 1.28
CA ILE A 19 -9.39 4.72 -0.01
C ILE A 19 -8.91 3.27 0.05
N LEU A 20 -8.33 2.83 1.18
CA LEU A 20 -7.91 1.45 1.41
C LEU A 20 -9.13 0.49 1.34
N GLY A 21 -10.27 0.88 1.91
CA GLY A 21 -11.51 0.11 1.86
C GLY A 21 -12.18 0.10 0.48
N LEU A 22 -12.05 1.18 -0.30
CA LEU A 22 -12.63 1.32 -1.64
C LEU A 22 -11.81 0.61 -2.73
N VAL A 23 -10.51 0.86 -2.75
CA VAL A 23 -9.59 0.45 -3.83
C VAL A 23 -8.76 -0.78 -3.41
N GLY A 24 -8.76 -1.14 -2.14
CA GLY A 24 -7.85 -2.14 -1.57
C GLY A 24 -6.51 -1.52 -1.20
N GLY A 25 -5.42 -2.29 -1.27
CA GLY A 25 -4.07 -1.88 -0.85
C GLY A 25 -3.56 -0.54 -1.41
N GLY A 26 -4.16 -0.01 -2.49
CA GLY A 26 -3.81 1.28 -3.11
C GLY A 26 -3.83 2.49 -2.17
N GLY A 27 -4.72 2.52 -1.18
CA GLY A 27 -4.88 3.70 -0.30
C GLY A 27 -3.64 4.08 0.51
N SER A 28 -2.72 3.14 0.74
CA SER A 28 -1.51 3.41 1.53
C SER A 28 -0.52 4.36 0.86
N ILE A 29 -0.60 4.55 -0.46
CA ILE A 29 0.30 5.45 -1.19
C ILE A 29 0.17 6.92 -0.76
N LEU A 30 -1.01 7.30 -0.26
CA LEU A 30 -1.29 8.67 0.17
C LEU A 30 -0.92 8.92 1.63
N ALA A 31 -0.51 7.89 2.38
CA ALA A 31 -0.24 8.02 3.81
C ALA A 31 0.94 8.96 4.11
N VAL A 32 2.05 8.79 3.39
CA VAL A 32 3.25 9.62 3.59
C VAL A 32 3.02 11.08 3.20
N PRO A 33 2.45 11.39 2.01
CA PRO A 33 2.17 12.78 1.65
C PRO A 33 1.17 13.45 2.61
N LEU A 34 0.14 12.75 3.07
CA LEU A 34 -0.80 13.32 4.04
C LEU A 34 -0.11 13.64 5.38
N LEU A 35 0.76 12.76 5.88
CA LEU A 35 1.52 13.02 7.10
C LEU A 35 2.47 14.22 6.96
N ILE A 36 3.14 14.37 5.82
CA ILE A 36 4.11 15.45 5.61
C ILE A 36 3.39 16.79 5.35
N TYR A 37 2.45 16.81 4.40
CA TYR A 37 1.88 18.06 3.90
C TYR A 37 0.59 18.50 4.59
N VAL A 38 -0.18 17.57 5.19
CA VAL A 38 -1.42 17.91 5.91
C VAL A 38 -1.21 17.92 7.42
N VAL A 39 -0.53 16.91 7.96
CA VAL A 39 -0.23 16.84 9.40
C VAL A 39 0.99 17.68 9.76
N GLY A 40 1.90 17.94 8.81
CA GLY A 40 3.08 18.78 9.05
C GLY A 40 4.23 18.05 9.72
N VAL A 41 4.35 16.73 9.54
CA VAL A 41 5.48 15.95 10.08
C VAL A 41 6.78 16.40 9.44
N GLY A 42 7.66 17.02 10.24
CA GLY A 42 8.91 17.63 9.75
C GLY A 42 9.98 16.64 9.28
N SER A 43 9.89 15.36 9.66
CA SER A 43 10.84 14.32 9.25
C SER A 43 10.19 13.35 8.26
N PRO A 44 10.66 13.26 6.99
CA PRO A 44 10.16 12.29 6.03
C PRO A 44 10.29 10.85 6.52
N HIS A 45 11.41 10.51 7.16
CA HIS A 45 11.65 9.17 7.70
C HIS A 45 10.68 8.83 8.85
N ALA A 46 10.34 9.81 9.70
CA ALA A 46 9.35 9.60 10.76
C ALA A 46 7.93 9.42 10.20
N ALA A 47 7.56 10.20 9.17
CA ALA A 47 6.28 10.04 8.47
C ALA A 47 6.17 8.65 7.82
N ILE A 48 7.25 8.17 7.21
CA ILE A 48 7.35 6.85 6.60
C ILE A 48 7.17 5.74 7.65
N GLY A 49 7.93 5.77 8.74
CA GLY A 49 7.82 4.76 9.81
C GLY A 49 6.43 4.72 10.45
N THR A 50 5.88 5.90 10.74
CA THR A 50 4.53 6.07 11.30
C THR A 50 3.45 5.54 10.35
N ALA A 51 3.55 5.87 9.06
CA ALA A 51 2.64 5.35 8.04
C ALA A 51 2.74 3.83 7.91
N ALA A 52 3.95 3.25 7.92
CA ALA A 52 4.15 1.81 7.81
C ALA A 52 3.42 1.04 8.92
N VAL A 53 3.54 1.50 10.17
CA VAL A 53 2.86 0.87 11.32
C VAL A 53 1.34 0.98 11.15
N ALA A 54 0.84 2.19 10.89
CA ALA A 54 -0.60 2.42 10.80
C ALA A 54 -1.26 1.67 9.63
N VAL A 55 -0.61 1.64 8.47
CA VAL A 55 -1.05 0.88 7.29
C VAL A 55 -1.06 -0.61 7.59
N THR A 56 -0.07 -1.14 8.29
CA THR A 56 0.00 -2.55 8.68
C THR A 56 -1.19 -2.95 9.54
N VAL A 57 -1.51 -2.15 10.56
CA VAL A 57 -2.65 -2.40 11.46
C VAL A 57 -3.97 -2.33 10.68
N ASN A 58 -4.16 -1.33 9.83
CA ASN A 58 -5.36 -1.19 9.01
C ASN A 58 -5.51 -2.33 7.98
N ALA A 59 -4.40 -2.80 7.41
CA ALA A 59 -4.38 -3.92 6.49
C ALA A 59 -4.77 -5.23 7.20
N LEU A 60 -4.27 -5.46 8.42
CA LEU A 60 -4.66 -6.62 9.25
C LEU A 60 -6.15 -6.59 9.58
N ALA A 61 -6.69 -5.43 9.97
CA ALA A 61 -8.12 -5.26 10.23
C ALA A 61 -8.97 -5.58 8.99
N SER A 62 -8.54 -5.10 7.81
CA SER A 62 -9.21 -5.36 6.53
C SER A 62 -9.10 -6.81 6.09
N LEU A 63 -7.95 -7.45 6.36
CA LEU A 63 -7.66 -8.84 5.97
C LEU A 63 -8.68 -9.79 6.57
N ILE A 64 -9.10 -9.59 7.82
CA ILE A 64 -10.09 -10.43 8.49
C ILE A 64 -11.39 -10.52 7.67
N GLY A 65 -11.89 -9.40 7.16
CA GLY A 65 -13.11 -9.36 6.35
C GLY A 65 -12.95 -10.08 5.00
N HIS A 66 -11.82 -9.89 4.34
CA HIS A 66 -11.54 -10.53 3.04
C HIS A 66 -11.24 -12.03 3.17
N ALA A 67 -10.59 -12.44 4.25
CA ALA A 67 -10.32 -13.83 4.59
C ALA A 67 -11.64 -14.59 4.85
N ARG A 68 -12.55 -14.02 5.65
CA ARG A 68 -13.89 -14.58 5.88
C ARG A 68 -14.71 -14.68 4.60
N ALA A 69 -14.51 -13.77 3.65
CA ALA A 69 -15.18 -13.80 2.35
C ALA A 69 -14.57 -14.78 1.33
N GLY A 70 -13.54 -15.57 1.70
CA GLY A 70 -12.90 -16.54 0.80
C GLY A 70 -12.12 -15.92 -0.36
N ARG A 71 -11.76 -14.64 -0.26
CA ARG A 71 -11.11 -13.87 -1.35
C ARG A 71 -9.57 -13.90 -1.29
N VAL A 72 -8.99 -14.64 -0.34
CA VAL A 72 -7.55 -14.68 -0.11
C VAL A 72 -6.94 -15.94 -0.72
N LYS A 73 -5.97 -15.77 -1.62
CA LYS A 73 -5.18 -16.86 -2.20
C LYS A 73 -3.90 -17.08 -1.39
N TRP A 74 -4.03 -17.76 -0.25
CA TRP A 74 -2.96 -17.92 0.76
C TRP A 74 -1.61 -18.37 0.22
N ARG A 75 -1.56 -19.34 -0.70
CA ARG A 75 -0.29 -19.84 -1.26
C ARG A 75 0.42 -18.78 -2.13
N CYS A 76 -0.32 -18.07 -2.98
CA CYS A 76 0.23 -16.97 -3.77
C CYS A 76 0.68 -15.82 -2.86
N ALA A 77 -0.13 -15.47 -1.86
CA ALA A 77 0.23 -14.48 -0.86
C ALA A 77 1.50 -14.86 -0.11
N GLY A 78 1.63 -16.11 0.35
CA GLY A 78 2.79 -16.57 1.12
C GLY A 78 4.10 -16.47 0.34
N VAL A 79 4.13 -16.95 -0.90
CA VAL A 79 5.33 -16.84 -1.77
C VAL A 79 5.69 -15.38 -2.02
N PHE A 80 4.70 -14.55 -2.35
CA PHE A 80 4.92 -13.13 -2.62
C PHE A 80 5.35 -12.38 -1.35
N ALA A 81 4.77 -12.70 -0.20
CA ALA A 81 5.11 -12.11 1.09
C ALA A 81 6.53 -12.48 1.51
N VAL A 82 6.93 -13.76 1.41
CA VAL A 82 8.29 -14.19 1.79
C VAL A 82 9.34 -13.52 0.91
N SER A 83 9.19 -13.58 -0.42
CA SER A 83 10.10 -12.90 -1.34
C SER A 83 10.10 -11.38 -1.16
N GLY A 84 8.92 -10.80 -0.92
CA GLY A 84 8.77 -9.36 -0.69
C GLY A 84 9.27 -8.88 0.66
N MET A 85 9.25 -9.68 1.73
CA MET A 85 9.85 -9.33 3.02
C MET A 85 11.37 -9.21 2.89
N VAL A 86 12.01 -10.12 2.14
CA VAL A 86 13.45 -10.02 1.83
C VAL A 86 13.72 -8.73 1.07
N GLY A 87 12.93 -8.45 0.03
CA GLY A 87 13.02 -7.18 -0.70
C GLY A 87 12.81 -5.96 0.21
N ALA A 88 11.80 -5.98 1.08
CA ALA A 88 11.44 -4.86 1.94
C ALA A 88 12.48 -4.59 3.01
N ALA A 89 13.13 -5.63 3.56
CA ALA A 89 14.26 -5.45 4.47
C ALA A 89 15.42 -4.73 3.75
N LEU A 90 15.84 -5.23 2.58
CA LEU A 90 16.91 -4.60 1.79
C LEU A 90 16.54 -3.18 1.36
N GLY A 91 15.30 -2.99 0.91
CA GLY A 91 14.76 -1.70 0.53
C GLY A 91 14.74 -0.71 1.68
N ALA A 92 14.32 -1.13 2.88
CA ALA A 92 14.26 -0.25 4.05
C ALA A 92 15.64 0.25 4.48
N GLU A 93 16.67 -0.61 4.45
CA GLU A 93 18.04 -0.17 4.72
C GLU A 93 18.54 0.81 3.65
N LEU A 94 18.25 0.55 2.37
CA LEU A 94 18.58 1.49 1.29
C LEU A 94 17.82 2.82 1.44
N GLY A 95 16.54 2.80 1.78
CA GLY A 95 15.72 4.00 1.94
C GLY A 95 16.18 4.87 3.11
N LYS A 96 16.59 4.25 4.23
CA LYS A 96 17.18 4.94 5.37
C LYS A 96 18.52 5.62 5.04
N ALA A 97 19.29 5.05 4.10
CA ALA A 97 20.56 5.63 3.66
C ALA A 97 20.40 6.83 2.69
N PHE A 98 19.21 7.04 2.12
CA PHE A 98 18.94 8.16 1.22
C PHE A 98 18.49 9.42 1.97
N ASP A 99 18.89 10.58 1.44
CA ASP A 99 18.39 11.88 1.91
C ASP A 99 16.87 11.97 1.74
N GLY A 100 16.18 12.48 2.77
CA GLY A 100 14.71 12.51 2.81
C GLY A 100 14.07 13.28 1.65
N LYS A 101 14.71 14.34 1.14
CA LYS A 101 14.19 15.10 -0.01
C LYS A 101 14.29 14.30 -1.29
N ARG A 102 15.44 13.65 -1.53
CA ARG A 102 15.62 12.78 -2.70
C ARG A 102 14.68 11.58 -2.65
N LEU A 103 14.46 11.02 -1.46
CA LEU A 103 13.51 9.93 -1.26
C LEU A 103 12.09 10.34 -1.63
N LEU A 104 11.64 11.54 -1.21
CA LEU A 104 10.34 12.09 -1.57
C LEU A 104 10.23 12.40 -3.06
N ALA A 105 11.27 12.95 -3.69
CA ALA A 105 11.28 13.20 -5.14
C ALA A 105 11.12 11.90 -5.94
N LEU A 106 11.87 10.86 -5.58
CA LEU A 106 11.74 9.51 -6.17
C LEU A 106 10.37 8.91 -5.89
N PHE A 107 9.82 9.14 -4.69
CA PHE A 107 8.50 8.66 -4.33
C PHE A 107 7.41 9.30 -5.18
N GLY A 108 7.42 10.62 -5.34
CA GLY A 108 6.48 11.33 -6.21
C GLY A 108 6.59 10.88 -7.67
N ALA A 109 7.80 10.64 -8.18
CA ALA A 109 8.01 10.10 -9.52
C ALA A 109 7.40 8.69 -9.67
N LEU A 110 7.56 7.83 -8.65
CA LEU A 110 6.92 6.53 -8.61
C LEU A 110 5.39 6.64 -8.55
N MET A 111 4.84 7.56 -7.76
CA MET A 111 3.39 7.80 -7.70
C MET A 111 2.84 8.13 -9.09
N ILE A 112 3.48 9.05 -9.81
CA ILE A 112 3.11 9.39 -11.19
C ILE A 112 3.17 8.14 -12.08
N GLY A 113 4.27 7.38 -12.01
CA GLY A 113 4.43 6.15 -12.80
C GLY A 113 3.32 5.13 -12.55
N VAL A 114 2.97 4.90 -11.29
CA VAL A 114 1.88 3.97 -10.94
C VAL A 114 0.53 4.53 -11.37
N GLY A 115 0.24 5.80 -11.12
CA GLY A 115 -1.01 6.42 -11.55
C GLY A 115 -1.20 6.34 -13.06
N LEU A 116 -0.16 6.61 -13.85
CA LEU A 116 -0.18 6.43 -15.31
C LEU A 116 -0.39 4.97 -15.71
N SER A 117 0.21 4.02 -14.99
CA SER A 117 0.00 2.59 -15.23
C SER A 117 -1.45 2.15 -14.99
N MET A 118 -2.16 2.78 -14.05
CA MET A 118 -3.57 2.51 -13.76
C MET A 118 -4.51 3.04 -14.85
N LEU A 119 -4.08 4.06 -15.62
CA LEU A 119 -4.85 4.58 -16.76
C LEU A 119 -4.68 3.74 -18.03
N ARG A 120 -3.67 2.85 -18.10
CA ARG A 120 -3.47 1.95 -19.24
C ARG A 120 -4.52 0.83 -19.23
N LYS A 121 -5.13 0.56 -20.38
CA LYS A 121 -6.10 -0.55 -20.53
C LYS A 121 -5.41 -1.89 -20.23
N ARG A 122 -5.96 -2.67 -19.29
CA ARG A 122 -5.52 -4.05 -19.02
C ARG A 122 -5.96 -4.95 -20.17
N GLY A 123 -4.99 -5.49 -20.91
CA GLY A 123 -5.23 -6.33 -22.10
C GLY A 123 -5.19 -7.84 -21.87
N LYS A 124 -4.98 -8.32 -20.63
CA LYS A 124 -4.92 -9.77 -20.34
C LYS A 124 -6.27 -10.29 -19.85
N ALA A 125 -6.71 -11.41 -20.40
CA ALA A 125 -7.87 -12.17 -19.93
C ALA A 125 -7.67 -12.57 -18.46
N GLU A 126 -8.65 -12.28 -17.61
CA GLU A 126 -8.62 -12.67 -16.19
C GLU A 126 -8.72 -14.19 -16.07
N VAL A 127 -7.96 -14.78 -15.13
CA VAL A 127 -8.02 -16.21 -14.81
C VAL A 127 -8.71 -16.37 -13.45
N PRO A 128 -10.03 -16.65 -13.39
CA PRO A 128 -10.79 -16.58 -12.14
C PRO A 128 -10.34 -17.60 -11.08
N ASN A 129 -9.77 -18.72 -11.53
CA ASN A 129 -9.43 -19.87 -10.70
C ASN A 129 -7.92 -20.09 -10.53
N VAL A 130 -7.13 -19.02 -10.38
CA VAL A 130 -5.73 -19.18 -9.99
C VAL A 130 -5.64 -19.94 -8.66
N ARG A 131 -4.91 -21.05 -8.67
CA ARG A 131 -4.53 -21.85 -7.50
C ARG A 131 -3.07 -22.24 -7.68
N LEU A 132 -2.24 -21.96 -6.67
CA LEU A 132 -0.86 -22.46 -6.63
C LEU A 132 -0.89 -23.96 -6.23
N THR A 133 -0.93 -24.84 -7.22
CA THR A 133 -0.75 -26.30 -7.11
C THR A 133 0.64 -26.70 -7.61
N ARG A 134 1.06 -27.95 -7.35
CA ARG A 134 2.37 -28.47 -7.83
C ARG A 134 2.54 -28.29 -9.34
N ASP A 135 1.46 -28.46 -10.11
CA ASP A 135 1.49 -28.35 -11.58
C ASP A 135 1.64 -26.89 -12.06
N SER A 136 1.02 -25.95 -11.35
CA SER A 136 1.11 -24.50 -11.67
C SER A 136 2.36 -23.82 -11.09
N ALA A 137 3.04 -24.48 -10.15
CA ALA A 137 4.14 -23.89 -9.39
C ALA A 137 5.32 -23.52 -10.31
N ALA A 138 5.62 -24.38 -11.29
CA ALA A 138 6.67 -24.16 -12.27
C ALA A 138 6.46 -22.88 -13.12
N THR A 139 5.21 -22.47 -13.34
CA THR A 139 4.88 -21.25 -14.11
C THR A 139 4.70 -20.01 -13.23
N LEU A 140 4.18 -20.18 -12.01
CA LEU A 140 3.82 -19.08 -11.12
C LEU A 140 4.99 -18.64 -10.22
N LEU A 141 5.83 -19.55 -9.72
CA LEU A 141 6.98 -19.21 -8.88
C LEU A 141 7.98 -18.26 -9.58
N PRO A 142 8.39 -18.50 -10.84
CA PRO A 142 9.34 -17.62 -11.53
C PRO A 142 8.79 -16.21 -11.80
N ARG A 143 7.47 -15.99 -11.65
CA ARG A 143 6.86 -14.67 -11.74
C ARG A 143 6.64 -14.04 -10.38
N LEU A 144 6.14 -14.82 -9.41
CA LEU A 144 5.83 -14.34 -8.07
C LEU A 144 7.07 -13.92 -7.28
N ILE A 145 8.17 -14.67 -7.36
CA ILE A 145 9.39 -14.40 -6.59
C ILE A 145 10.05 -13.08 -7.02
N PRO A 146 10.42 -12.86 -8.31
CA PRO A 146 11.10 -11.63 -8.70
C PRO A 146 10.18 -10.40 -8.60
N ILE A 147 8.89 -10.53 -8.93
CA ILE A 147 7.93 -9.42 -8.76
C ILE A 147 7.73 -9.14 -7.27
N GLY A 148 7.60 -10.17 -6.44
CA GLY A 148 7.48 -10.05 -4.98
C GLY A 148 8.69 -9.33 -4.38
N LEU A 149 9.90 -9.75 -4.74
CA LEU A 149 11.14 -9.13 -4.31
C LEU A 149 11.26 -7.67 -4.78
N GLY A 150 10.97 -7.38 -6.05
CA GLY A 150 11.03 -6.01 -6.57
C GLY A 150 9.99 -5.07 -5.95
N VAL A 151 8.75 -5.55 -5.78
CA VAL A 151 7.69 -4.82 -5.09
C VAL A 151 8.04 -4.62 -3.62
N GLY A 152 8.60 -5.64 -2.96
CA GLY A 152 9.12 -5.56 -1.60
C GLY A 152 10.21 -4.51 -1.47
N MET A 153 11.19 -4.52 -2.36
CA MET A 153 12.29 -3.56 -2.37
C MET A 153 11.77 -2.13 -2.52
N ALA A 154 10.87 -1.87 -3.47
CA ALA A 154 10.23 -0.57 -3.59
C ALA A 154 9.41 -0.21 -2.33
N ALA A 155 8.62 -1.15 -1.80
CA ALA A 155 7.80 -0.96 -0.62
C ALA A 155 8.62 -0.58 0.63
N GLY A 156 9.76 -1.26 0.84
CA GLY A 156 10.69 -0.98 1.92
C GLY A 156 11.46 0.32 1.70
N PHE A 157 11.92 0.57 0.47
CA PHE A 157 12.66 1.78 0.09
C PHE A 157 11.86 3.04 0.36
N PHE A 158 10.60 3.09 -0.07
CA PHE A 158 9.69 4.21 0.20
C PHE A 158 8.97 4.11 1.56
N GLY A 159 9.11 2.96 2.23
CA GLY A 159 8.52 2.61 3.53
C GLY A 159 7.00 2.75 3.69
N ILE A 160 6.26 2.63 2.60
CA ILE A 160 4.79 2.76 2.52
C ILE A 160 4.03 1.43 2.66
N GLY A 161 4.70 0.37 3.10
CA GLY A 161 4.11 -0.97 3.26
C GLY A 161 3.62 -1.61 1.95
N GLY A 162 3.95 -1.02 0.79
CA GLY A 162 3.82 -1.63 -0.54
C GLY A 162 2.42 -1.75 -1.13
N GLY A 163 1.34 -1.39 -0.42
CA GLY A 163 -0.02 -1.77 -0.79
C GLY A 163 -0.46 -1.41 -2.21
N PHE A 164 -0.04 -0.24 -2.70
CA PHE A 164 -0.33 0.21 -4.07
C PHE A 164 0.42 -0.53 -5.18
N LEU A 165 1.58 -1.12 -4.90
CA LEU A 165 2.36 -1.92 -5.85
C LEU A 165 2.01 -3.41 -5.79
N ILE A 166 1.54 -3.88 -4.63
CA ILE A 166 1.26 -5.30 -4.41
C ILE A 166 0.07 -5.75 -5.26
N VAL A 167 -1.02 -4.99 -5.31
CA VAL A 167 -2.18 -5.34 -6.14
C VAL A 167 -1.80 -5.48 -7.63
N PRO A 168 -1.19 -4.47 -8.29
CA PRO A 168 -0.76 -4.61 -9.67
C PRO A 168 0.29 -5.72 -9.83
N GLY A 169 1.25 -5.86 -8.92
CA GLY A 169 2.26 -6.92 -8.94
C GLY A 169 1.65 -8.32 -8.91
N LEU A 170 0.68 -8.57 -8.02
CA LEU A 170 -0.04 -9.85 -7.96
C LEU A 170 -0.87 -10.09 -9.22
N THR A 171 -1.57 -9.08 -9.74
CA THR A 171 -2.34 -9.23 -10.99
C THR A 171 -1.43 -9.49 -12.18
N LEU A 172 -0.23 -8.88 -12.23
CA LEU A 172 0.74 -9.11 -13.29
C LEU A 172 1.34 -10.53 -13.21
N ALA A 173 1.66 -10.99 -12.00
CA ALA A 173 2.27 -12.29 -11.77
C ALA A 173 1.29 -13.45 -12.02
N THR A 174 0.02 -13.27 -11.68
CA THR A 174 -0.96 -14.37 -11.59
C THR A 174 -2.18 -14.23 -12.50
N ALA A 175 -2.47 -13.04 -13.04
CA ALA A 175 -3.70 -12.74 -13.77
C ALA A 175 -5.00 -13.02 -12.99
N MET A 176 -4.96 -13.00 -11.65
CA MET A 176 -6.16 -13.19 -10.84
C MET A 176 -7.11 -11.97 -10.89
N PRO A 177 -8.44 -12.17 -10.72
CA PRO A 177 -9.39 -11.07 -10.69
C PRO A 177 -9.13 -10.10 -9.53
N LEU A 178 -9.44 -8.83 -9.74
CA LEU A 178 -9.25 -7.75 -8.76
C LEU A 178 -9.74 -8.08 -7.33
N PRO A 179 -10.94 -8.66 -7.10
CA PRO A 179 -11.38 -8.99 -5.74
C PRO A 179 -10.44 -9.96 -5.01
N PHE A 180 -9.86 -10.92 -5.73
CA PHE A 180 -8.87 -11.86 -5.17
C PHE A 180 -7.51 -11.20 -5.01
N ALA A 181 -7.11 -10.33 -5.94
CA ALA A 181 -5.86 -9.57 -5.83
C ALA A 181 -5.89 -8.65 -4.60
N ILE A 182 -6.99 -7.95 -4.36
CA ILE A 182 -7.18 -7.09 -3.18
C ILE A 182 -7.08 -7.93 -1.90
N GLY A 183 -7.85 -9.02 -1.77
CA GLY A 183 -7.81 -9.87 -0.58
C GLY A 183 -6.42 -10.49 -0.34
N THR A 184 -5.79 -11.00 -1.39
CA THR A 184 -4.43 -11.60 -1.34
C THR A 184 -3.38 -10.54 -1.03
N SER A 185 -3.53 -9.31 -1.53
CA SER A 185 -2.59 -8.22 -1.28
C SER A 185 -2.55 -7.80 0.18
N LEU A 186 -3.66 -7.88 0.92
CA LEU A 186 -3.71 -7.50 2.33
C LEU A 186 -2.77 -8.35 3.19
N VAL A 187 -2.63 -9.65 2.89
CA VAL A 187 -1.65 -10.53 3.56
C VAL A 187 -0.22 -10.02 3.33
N VAL A 188 0.08 -9.66 2.07
CA VAL A 188 1.40 -9.18 1.67
C VAL A 188 1.67 -7.78 2.27
N VAL A 189 0.68 -6.87 2.25
CA VAL A 189 0.77 -5.53 2.85
C VAL A 189 1.10 -5.67 4.33
N SER A 190 0.39 -6.54 5.04
CA SER A 190 0.66 -6.79 6.46
C SER A 190 2.07 -7.34 6.69
N ALA A 191 2.54 -8.27 5.86
CA ALA A 191 3.88 -8.84 6.01
C ALA A 191 4.99 -7.81 5.73
N LEU A 192 4.96 -7.15 4.56
CA LEU A 192 5.95 -6.15 4.17
C LEU A 192 5.89 -4.92 5.08
N GLY A 193 4.67 -4.47 5.40
CA GLY A 193 4.43 -3.38 6.32
C GLY A 193 5.00 -3.66 7.71
N LEU A 194 4.84 -4.89 8.23
CA LEU A 194 5.45 -5.29 9.50
C LEU A 194 6.98 -5.29 9.43
N THR A 195 7.58 -5.76 8.33
CA THR A 195 9.03 -5.70 8.12
C THR A 195 9.54 -4.26 8.14
N THR A 196 8.91 -3.37 7.37
CA THR A 196 9.26 -1.95 7.32
C THR A 196 9.02 -1.26 8.67
N ALA A 197 7.86 -1.48 9.29
CA ALA A 197 7.49 -0.93 10.59
C ALA A 197 8.50 -1.33 11.66
N THR A 198 8.92 -2.60 11.70
CA THR A 198 9.93 -3.08 12.64
C THR A 198 11.28 -2.42 12.39
N SER A 199 11.71 -2.32 11.12
CA SER A 199 12.98 -1.68 10.75
C SER A 199 13.03 -0.20 11.15
N TYR A 200 11.94 0.56 10.91
CA TYR A 200 11.86 1.98 11.29
C TYR A 200 11.65 2.18 12.79
N ALA A 201 10.87 1.31 13.45
CA ALA A 201 10.68 1.34 14.90
C ALA A 201 11.99 1.07 15.65
N ALA A 202 12.79 0.11 15.18
CA ALA A 202 14.11 -0.18 15.73
C ALA A 202 15.08 1.01 15.60
N SER A 203 14.88 1.86 14.58
CA SER A 203 15.66 3.09 14.38
C SER A 203 15.07 4.31 15.12
N GLY A 204 13.99 4.16 15.91
CA GLY A 204 13.35 5.27 16.62
C GLY A 204 12.58 6.25 15.73
N LEU A 205 12.27 5.86 14.49
CA LEU A 205 11.64 6.70 13.46
C LEU A 205 10.11 6.50 13.40
N VAL A 206 9.48 6.24 14.55
CA VAL A 206 8.03 6.00 14.64
C VAL A 206 7.44 6.92 15.72
N ASP A 207 6.47 7.73 15.32
CA ASP A 207 5.64 8.47 16.26
C ASP A 207 4.43 7.62 16.65
N TRP A 208 4.48 7.04 17.85
CA TRP A 208 3.42 6.17 18.36
C TRP A 208 2.10 6.91 18.62
N GLY A 209 2.16 8.20 18.95
CA GLY A 209 0.97 9.04 19.18
C GLY A 209 0.22 9.28 17.88
N MET A 210 0.93 9.72 16.83
CA MET A 210 0.36 9.87 15.49
C MET A 210 -0.12 8.54 14.92
N THR A 211 0.63 7.46 15.16
CA THR A 211 0.23 6.11 14.72
C THR A 211 -1.15 5.73 15.28
N ALA A 212 -1.38 5.92 16.58
CA ALA A 212 -2.67 5.60 17.20
C ALA A 212 -3.81 6.42 16.60
N LEU A 213 -3.61 7.71 16.35
CA LEU A 213 -4.59 8.58 15.70
C LEU A 213 -4.85 8.17 14.25
N LEU A 214 -3.82 7.81 13.51
CA LEU A 214 -3.96 7.40 12.12
C LEU A 214 -4.69 6.05 12.00
N VAL A 215 -4.44 5.12 12.93
CA VAL A 215 -5.14 3.84 13.03
C VAL A 215 -6.61 4.04 13.39
N THR A 216 -6.90 4.86 14.40
CA THR A 216 -8.30 5.10 14.83
C THR A 216 -9.13 5.74 13.72
N GLY A 217 -8.63 6.79 13.06
CA GLY A 217 -9.25 7.35 11.86
C GLY A 217 -9.34 6.32 10.73
N GLY A 218 -8.26 5.58 10.49
CA GLY A 218 -8.15 4.57 9.45
C GLY A 218 -9.16 3.43 9.55
N ILE A 219 -9.45 2.95 10.76
CA ILE A 219 -10.48 1.93 10.97
C ILE A 219 -11.86 2.45 10.57
N GLY A 220 -12.23 3.66 11.03
CA GLY A 220 -13.51 4.29 10.67
C GLY A 220 -13.64 4.55 9.16
N GLY A 221 -12.57 5.05 8.55
CA GLY A 221 -12.46 5.21 7.10
C GLY A 221 -12.63 3.90 6.35
N THR A 222 -11.92 2.85 6.77
CA THR A 222 -11.94 1.52 6.13
C THR A 222 -13.33 0.91 6.14
N ILE A 223 -14.03 0.93 7.28
CA ILE A 223 -15.39 0.41 7.39
C ILE A 223 -16.32 1.15 6.42
N THR A 224 -16.21 2.48 6.37
CA THR A 224 -17.01 3.33 5.49
C THR A 224 -16.68 3.08 4.02
N GLY A 225 -15.40 2.95 3.67
CA GLY A 225 -14.92 2.62 2.33
C GLY A 225 -15.41 1.25 1.84
N ILE A 226 -15.36 0.22 2.69
CA ILE A 226 -15.88 -1.11 2.34
C ILE A 226 -17.40 -1.06 2.07
N LYS A 227 -18.17 -0.30 2.88
CA LYS A 227 -19.61 -0.12 2.68
C LYS A 227 -19.90 0.63 1.38
N LEU A 228 -19.25 1.76 1.13
CA LEU A 228 -19.40 2.52 -0.11
C LEU A 228 -18.98 1.69 -1.32
N GLY A 229 -17.90 0.90 -1.23
CA GLY A 229 -17.40 0.07 -2.31
C GLY A 229 -18.42 -0.97 -2.79
N LYS A 230 -19.31 -1.44 -1.90
CA LYS A 230 -20.44 -2.32 -2.28
C LYS A 230 -21.49 -1.58 -3.10
N VAL A 231 -21.74 -0.30 -2.80
CA VAL A 231 -22.74 0.54 -3.50
C VAL A 231 -22.20 1.09 -4.82
N VAL A 232 -20.94 1.53 -4.83
CA VAL A 232 -20.27 2.14 -5.99
C VAL A 232 -19.64 1.08 -6.91
N GLY A 233 -19.73 -0.20 -6.54
CA GLY A 233 -19.14 -1.34 -7.28
C GLY A 233 -19.55 -1.44 -8.75
N SER A 234 -20.67 -0.83 -9.15
CA SER A 234 -21.13 -0.75 -10.54
C SER A 234 -20.33 0.25 -11.40
N ARG A 235 -19.53 1.14 -10.81
CA ARG A 235 -18.71 2.16 -11.51
C ARG A 235 -17.21 2.02 -11.25
N LYS A 236 -16.69 0.79 -11.12
CA LYS A 236 -15.26 0.51 -10.85
C LYS A 236 -14.29 1.29 -11.74
N GLY A 237 -14.56 1.38 -13.04
CA GLY A 237 -13.69 2.10 -13.97
C GLY A 237 -13.60 3.61 -13.71
N VAL A 238 -14.63 4.21 -13.11
CA VAL A 238 -14.60 5.63 -12.71
C VAL A 238 -13.77 5.80 -11.43
N LEU A 239 -13.93 4.88 -10.48
CA LEU A 239 -13.19 4.90 -9.22
C LEU A 239 -11.67 4.71 -9.44
N GLU A 240 -11.28 3.76 -10.30
CA GLU A 240 -9.88 3.54 -10.65
C GLU A 240 -9.25 4.75 -11.35
N LYS A 241 -9.96 5.37 -12.30
CA LYS A 241 -9.50 6.59 -12.98
C LYS A 241 -9.40 7.78 -12.03
N GLY A 242 -10.38 7.95 -11.14
CA GLY A 242 -10.38 9.01 -10.13
C GLY A 242 -9.22 8.86 -9.16
N PHE A 243 -9.00 7.65 -8.64
CA PHE A 243 -7.86 7.36 -7.78
C PHE A 243 -6.52 7.57 -8.51
N ALA A 244 -6.41 7.11 -9.76
CA ALA A 244 -5.21 7.35 -10.57
C ALA A 244 -4.93 8.85 -10.75
N ALA A 245 -5.96 9.66 -11.03
CA ALA A 245 -5.82 11.11 -11.16
C ALA A 245 -5.33 11.76 -9.85
N VAL A 246 -5.90 11.37 -8.70
CA VAL A 246 -5.45 11.85 -7.39
C VAL A 246 -3.99 11.47 -7.12
N VAL A 247 -3.61 10.23 -7.40
CA VAL A 247 -2.23 9.76 -7.21
C VAL A 247 -1.25 10.51 -8.11
N ILE A 248 -1.60 10.77 -9.37
CA ILE A 248 -0.76 11.57 -10.29
C ILE A 248 -0.63 13.00 -9.79
N ALA A 249 -1.73 13.63 -9.38
CA ALA A 249 -1.73 15.01 -8.89
C ALA A 249 -0.89 15.16 -7.62
N VAL A 250 -1.09 14.29 -6.64
CA VAL A 250 -0.29 14.28 -5.41
C VAL A 250 1.16 13.95 -5.71
N GLY A 251 1.44 12.98 -6.58
CA GLY A 251 2.80 12.65 -7.01
C GLY A 251 3.52 13.83 -7.67
N GLY A 252 2.84 14.55 -8.55
CA GLY A 252 3.35 15.79 -9.17
C GLY A 252 3.67 16.87 -8.14
N TYR A 253 2.77 17.07 -7.17
CA TYR A 253 3.00 18.01 -6.07
C TYR A 253 4.19 17.62 -5.19
N VAL A 254 4.29 16.34 -4.80
CA VAL A 254 5.41 15.83 -3.99
C VAL A 254 6.74 16.01 -4.75
N THR A 255 6.80 15.64 -6.04
CA THR A 255 8.01 15.80 -6.84
C THR A 255 8.38 17.28 -7.00
N ALA A 256 7.43 18.16 -7.32
CA ALA A 256 7.69 19.59 -7.52
C ALA A 256 8.18 20.31 -6.25
N THR A 257 7.76 19.86 -5.07
CA THR A 257 8.18 20.45 -3.78
C THR A 257 9.46 19.82 -3.21
N SER A 258 9.90 18.70 -3.77
CA SER A 258 11.09 17.97 -3.31
C SER A 258 12.35 18.25 -4.13
N ILE A 259 12.22 18.92 -5.28
CA ILE A 259 13.31 19.41 -6.15
C ILE A 259 13.65 20.84 -5.73
#